data_AF-A0A7L4PFD7-F1
#
_entry.id   AF-A0A7L4PFD7-F1
#
_cell.length_a   1.000
_cell.length_b   1.000
_cell.length_c   1.000
_cell.angle_alpha   90.00
_cell.angle_beta   90.00
_cell.angle_gamma   90.00
#
_symmetry.space_group_name_H-M   'P 1'
#
loop_
_entity.id
_entity.type
_entity.pdbx_description
1 polymer ?
#
loop_
_entity_poly.entity_id
_entity_poly.type
_entity_poly.pdbx_seq_one_letter_code
_entity_poly.pdbx_strand_id
1 'polypeptide(L)'
;MREWIASPESEVIKSTLREIDLPSARNAGSFDLRAWKIWKYVAENVQYVTDEESSGVVDFWLYPAETLTLRKGDCEDSSFLLASLLLASGISDHCFRVVLGKVQGAQGDYGHAWVVYQGEDGKWCQLESTANSVPPSLVQADPLTESGAKDRYEPQFCLNRAHLWLIYPAQMQMAEYIQMRETTPGGRPGASL
;
A
#
# COMPACT_ATOMS: atom_id res chain seq x y z
N MET A 1 10.94 -12.85 -7.67
CA MET A 1 10.21 -12.36 -6.48
C MET A 1 11.22 -11.87 -5.44
N ARG A 2 11.92 -10.76 -5.76
CA ARG A 2 12.99 -10.10 -4.97
C ARG A 2 12.47 -9.63 -3.60
N GLU A 3 13.00 -10.10 -2.47
CA GLU A 3 12.68 -9.70 -1.07
C GLU A 3 11.74 -8.46 -0.95
N TRP A 4 10.42 -8.72 -0.87
CA TRP A 4 9.33 -7.75 -1.16
C TRP A 4 9.06 -6.76 -0.02
N ILE A 5 9.79 -6.91 1.08
CA ILE A 5 9.77 -6.02 2.23
C ILE A 5 11.24 -5.80 2.57
N ALA A 6 11.66 -4.54 2.64
CA ALA A 6 13.05 -4.23 2.99
C ALA A 6 13.35 -4.79 4.37
N SER A 7 14.59 -5.28 4.55
CA SER A 7 15.06 -5.65 5.88
C SER A 7 14.79 -4.51 6.86
N PRO A 8 14.22 -4.77 8.06
CA PRO A 8 14.03 -3.75 9.09
C PRO A 8 15.37 -3.12 9.54
N GLU A 9 16.50 -3.71 9.13
CA GLU A 9 17.85 -3.19 9.36
C GLU A 9 18.29 -2.10 8.37
N SER A 10 17.49 -1.76 7.36
CA SER A 10 17.81 -0.69 6.41
C SER A 10 17.98 0.66 7.11
N GLU A 11 19.18 1.25 7.02
CA GLU A 11 19.47 2.56 7.63
C GLU A 11 18.64 3.68 7.03
N VAL A 12 18.29 3.60 5.74
CA VAL A 12 17.41 4.58 5.07
C VAL A 12 16.01 4.53 5.66
N ILE A 13 15.49 3.32 5.93
CA ILE A 13 14.18 3.15 6.59
C ILE A 13 14.23 3.69 8.02
N LYS A 14 15.28 3.34 8.79
CA LYS A 14 15.45 3.83 10.16
C LYS A 14 15.60 5.34 10.24
N SER A 15 16.32 5.97 9.31
CA SER A 15 16.44 7.44 9.27
C SER A 15 15.10 8.09 9.00
N THR A 16 14.32 7.55 8.07
CA THR A 16 12.98 8.07 7.77
C THR A 16 12.04 7.93 8.96
N LEU A 17 12.05 6.81 9.70
CA LEU A 17 11.22 6.69 10.89
C LEU A 17 11.53 7.74 11.98
N ARG A 18 12.78 8.23 12.04
CA ARG A 18 13.16 9.34 12.94
C ARG A 18 12.58 10.68 12.49
N GLU A 19 12.23 10.84 11.21
CA GLU A 19 11.59 12.04 10.65
C GLU A 19 10.08 12.08 10.93
N ILE A 20 9.40 10.92 11.03
CA ILE A 20 7.92 10.83 11.06
C ILE A 20 7.30 11.21 12.43
N ASP A 21 8.11 11.64 13.42
CA ASP A 21 7.65 12.02 14.78
C ASP A 21 6.66 10.99 15.37
N LEU A 22 7.06 9.73 15.41
CA LEU A 22 6.17 8.65 15.83
C LEU A 22 5.89 8.71 17.35
N PRO A 23 4.68 8.34 17.80
CA PRO A 23 4.39 8.28 19.23
C PRO A 23 5.37 7.34 19.94
N SER A 24 5.95 7.76 21.06
CA SER A 24 6.84 6.93 21.89
C SER A 24 6.07 6.08 22.91
N ALA A 25 4.85 6.52 23.27
CA ALA A 25 3.95 5.79 24.16
C ALA A 25 3.39 4.52 23.50
N ARG A 26 2.95 3.58 24.34
CA ARG A 26 2.31 2.31 23.93
C ARG A 26 0.93 2.18 24.58
N ASN A 27 0.19 3.28 24.56
CA ASN A 27 -1.15 3.36 25.12
C ASN A 27 -2.16 2.98 24.03
N ALA A 28 -3.41 2.71 24.41
CA ALA A 28 -4.48 2.52 23.42
C ALA A 28 -4.51 3.69 22.41
N GLY A 29 -4.62 3.35 21.12
CA GLY A 29 -4.56 4.24 19.96
C GLY A 29 -3.15 4.63 19.50
N SER A 30 -2.09 4.22 20.20
CA SER A 30 -0.72 4.61 19.83
C SER A 30 -0.22 3.92 18.56
N PHE A 31 -0.64 2.68 18.30
CA PHE A 31 -0.30 1.98 17.06
C PHE A 31 -1.14 2.48 15.88
N ASP A 32 -2.41 2.80 16.11
CA ASP A 32 -3.27 3.40 15.07
C ASP A 32 -2.73 4.77 14.64
N LEU A 33 -2.35 5.63 15.60
CA LEU A 33 -1.72 6.92 15.30
C LEU A 33 -0.37 6.74 14.58
N ARG A 34 0.42 5.73 14.96
CA ARG A 34 1.68 5.38 14.28
C ARG A 34 1.42 4.98 12.83
N ALA A 35 0.50 4.05 12.59
CA ALA A 35 0.13 3.59 11.25
C ALA A 35 -0.36 4.77 10.39
N TRP A 36 -1.21 5.63 10.94
CA TRP A 36 -1.71 6.82 10.25
C TRP A 36 -0.59 7.82 9.90
N LYS A 37 0.33 8.13 10.83
CA LYS A 37 1.45 9.04 10.56
C LYS A 37 2.38 8.50 9.46
N ILE A 38 2.65 7.19 9.46
CA ILE A 38 3.47 6.55 8.43
C ILE A 38 2.76 6.58 7.08
N TRP A 39 1.47 6.23 7.04
CA TRP A 39 0.67 6.31 5.82
C TRP A 39 0.68 7.72 5.24
N LYS A 40 0.40 8.73 6.08
CA LYS A 40 0.47 10.14 5.70
C LYS A 40 1.83 10.52 5.12
N TYR A 41 2.92 10.13 5.78
CA TYR A 41 4.25 10.42 5.28
C TYR A 41 4.47 9.85 3.86
N VAL A 42 4.11 8.59 3.64
CA VAL A 42 4.28 7.95 2.31
C VAL A 42 3.45 8.68 1.25
N ALA A 43 2.16 8.92 1.52
CA ALA A 43 1.26 9.58 0.57
C ALA A 43 1.68 11.03 0.24
N GLU A 44 2.31 11.74 1.17
CA GLU A 44 2.76 13.12 0.96
C GLU A 44 4.17 13.22 0.36
N ASN A 45 5.02 12.20 0.51
CA ASN A 45 6.44 12.28 0.14
C ASN A 45 6.85 11.34 -1.00
N VAL A 46 5.95 10.50 -1.51
CA VAL A 46 6.17 9.68 -2.71
C VAL A 46 5.32 10.23 -3.83
N GLN A 47 5.97 10.77 -4.85
CA GLN A 47 5.29 11.19 -6.06
C GLN A 47 4.90 9.95 -6.87
N TYR A 48 3.60 9.79 -7.14
CA TYR A 48 3.11 8.77 -8.05
C TYR A 48 3.64 9.02 -9.47
N VAL A 49 4.41 8.06 -9.99
CA VAL A 49 4.94 8.04 -11.37
C VAL A 49 4.82 6.60 -11.84
N THR A 50 4.30 6.38 -13.05
CA THR A 50 4.17 5.02 -13.56
C THR A 50 5.47 4.51 -14.15
N ASP A 51 5.61 3.20 -14.22
CA ASP A 51 6.84 2.56 -14.70
C ASP A 51 7.18 2.90 -16.15
N GLU A 52 6.15 3.06 -16.99
CA GLU A 52 6.31 3.54 -18.37
C GLU A 52 6.91 4.95 -18.41
N GLU A 53 6.51 5.83 -17.49
CA GLU A 53 7.04 7.20 -17.37
C GLU A 53 8.41 7.25 -16.66
N SER A 54 8.70 6.31 -15.75
CA SER A 54 9.87 6.36 -14.86
C SER A 54 11.10 5.64 -15.44
N SER A 55 10.90 4.50 -16.11
CA SER A 55 11.97 3.57 -16.48
C SER A 55 11.94 3.12 -17.94
N GLY A 56 10.84 3.37 -18.65
CA GLY A 56 10.62 2.88 -20.02
C GLY A 56 10.50 1.35 -20.12
N VAL A 57 10.42 0.68 -18.97
CA VAL A 57 10.12 -0.75 -18.80
C VAL A 57 8.79 -0.85 -18.07
N VAL A 58 7.99 -1.83 -18.44
CA VAL A 58 6.70 -2.07 -17.82
C VAL A 58 6.90 -2.93 -16.56
N ASP A 59 6.29 -2.54 -15.43
CA ASP A 59 6.27 -3.26 -14.14
C ASP A 59 7.66 -3.58 -13.53
N PHE A 60 8.49 -2.57 -13.32
CA PHE A 60 9.75 -2.68 -12.57
C PHE A 60 9.57 -2.27 -11.10
N TRP A 61 9.33 -3.27 -10.25
CA TRP A 61 9.05 -3.01 -8.83
C TRP A 61 10.33 -2.59 -8.09
N LEU A 62 10.31 -1.38 -7.54
CA LEU A 62 11.38 -0.80 -6.76
C LEU A 62 11.47 -1.46 -5.38
N TYR A 63 12.69 -1.56 -4.85
CA TYR A 63 12.85 -1.85 -3.44
C TYR A 63 12.34 -0.68 -2.60
N PRO A 64 11.80 -0.90 -1.38
CA PRO A 64 11.37 0.18 -0.50
C PRO A 64 12.42 1.27 -0.26
N ALA A 65 13.69 0.89 -0.14
CA ALA A 65 14.78 1.85 0.00
C ALA A 65 15.02 2.68 -1.28
N GLU A 66 14.79 2.11 -2.46
CA GLU A 66 14.86 2.80 -3.75
C GLU A 66 13.68 3.77 -3.89
N THR A 67 12.44 3.32 -3.65
CA THR A 67 11.24 4.19 -3.65
C THR A 67 11.43 5.39 -2.73
N LEU A 68 11.97 5.18 -1.54
CA LEU A 68 12.22 6.23 -0.56
C LEU A 68 13.37 7.18 -0.97
N THR A 69 14.42 6.65 -1.62
CA THR A 69 15.54 7.46 -2.13
C THR A 69 15.12 8.30 -3.34
N LEU A 70 14.37 7.71 -4.26
CA LEU A 70 13.87 8.36 -5.48
C LEU A 70 12.69 9.28 -5.20
N ARG A 71 11.99 9.08 -4.08
CA ARG A 71 10.73 9.76 -3.70
C ARG A 71 9.65 9.60 -4.78
N LYS A 72 9.70 8.49 -5.51
CA LYS A 72 8.87 8.18 -6.67
C LYS A 72 8.64 6.68 -6.74
N GLY A 73 7.50 6.32 -7.31
CA GLY A 73 7.05 4.95 -7.55
C GLY A 73 5.55 4.96 -7.79
N ASP A 74 4.98 3.85 -8.21
CA ASP A 74 3.56 3.69 -8.44
C ASP A 74 2.87 3.01 -7.24
N CYS A 75 1.76 2.29 -7.48
CA CYS A 75 0.90 1.81 -6.40
C CYS A 75 1.54 0.67 -5.59
N GLU A 76 2.26 -0.25 -6.22
CA GLU A 76 2.95 -1.33 -5.51
C GLU A 76 4.20 -0.83 -4.80
N ASP A 77 4.99 0.04 -5.42
CA ASP A 77 6.20 0.60 -4.83
C ASP A 77 5.88 1.33 -3.53
N SER A 78 4.89 2.20 -3.57
CA SER A 78 4.43 2.94 -2.40
C SER A 78 3.80 2.03 -1.34
N SER A 79 3.10 0.97 -1.76
CA SER A 79 2.53 -0.03 -0.84
C SER A 79 3.61 -0.86 -0.14
N PHE A 80 4.67 -1.27 -0.84
CA PHE A 80 5.80 -2.00 -0.22
C PHE A 80 6.64 -1.10 0.68
N LEU A 81 6.84 0.16 0.31
CA LEU A 81 7.45 1.13 1.20
C LEU A 81 6.63 1.33 2.47
N LEU A 82 5.32 1.52 2.34
CA LEU A 82 4.41 1.66 3.48
C LEU A 82 4.47 0.43 4.40
N ALA A 83 4.35 -0.78 3.85
CA ALA A 83 4.46 -2.02 4.60
C ALA A 83 5.83 -2.16 5.32
N SER A 84 6.92 -1.76 4.67
CA SER A 84 8.26 -1.80 5.25
C SER A 84 8.42 -0.81 6.41
N LEU A 85 7.87 0.40 6.29
CA LEU A 85 7.88 1.39 7.37
C LEU A 85 7.00 0.96 8.54
N LEU A 86 5.82 0.39 8.30
CA LEU A 86 4.96 -0.16 9.35
C LEU A 86 5.73 -1.23 10.14
N LEU A 87 6.34 -2.19 9.46
CA LEU A 87 7.16 -3.24 10.09
C LEU A 87 8.30 -2.66 10.93
N ALA A 88 9.13 -1.81 10.33
CA ALA A 88 10.29 -1.23 10.98
C ALA A 88 9.92 -0.29 12.15
N SER A 89 8.70 0.26 12.15
CA SER A 89 8.17 1.06 13.25
C SER A 89 7.74 0.25 14.48
N GLY A 90 7.76 -1.08 14.37
CA GLY A 90 7.37 -2.02 15.43
C GLY A 90 5.92 -2.50 15.36
N ILE A 91 5.20 -2.25 14.25
CA ILE A 91 3.90 -2.89 13.99
C ILE A 91 4.15 -4.31 13.50
N SER A 92 3.45 -5.29 14.09
CA SER A 92 3.55 -6.70 13.70
C SER A 92 3.16 -6.89 12.23
N ASP A 93 3.89 -7.74 11.50
CA ASP A 93 3.57 -8.13 10.12
C ASP A 93 2.26 -8.94 9.99
N HIS A 94 1.66 -9.32 11.12
CA HIS A 94 0.32 -9.89 11.17
C HIS A 94 -0.80 -8.83 11.20
N CYS A 95 -0.47 -7.58 11.53
CA CYS A 95 -1.41 -6.47 11.63
C CYS A 95 -1.55 -5.69 10.33
N PHE A 96 -0.82 -6.02 9.26
CA PHE A 96 -1.02 -5.39 7.96
C PHE A 96 -0.77 -6.37 6.81
N ARG A 97 -1.28 -6.05 5.63
CA ARG A 97 -1.08 -6.80 4.39
C ARG A 97 -0.95 -5.84 3.23
N VAL A 98 -0.06 -6.13 2.30
CA VAL A 98 -0.12 -5.54 0.95
C VAL A 98 -1.17 -6.32 0.18
N VAL A 99 -2.05 -5.61 -0.50
CA VAL A 99 -3.14 -6.17 -1.30
C VAL A 99 -2.88 -5.83 -2.75
N LEU A 100 -3.03 -6.84 -3.61
CA LEU A 100 -3.02 -6.69 -5.05
C LEU A 100 -4.40 -7.06 -5.57
N GLY A 101 -4.99 -6.20 -6.36
CA GLY A 101 -6.35 -6.41 -6.85
C GLY A 101 -6.77 -5.36 -7.85
N LYS A 102 -8.08 -5.13 -7.97
CA LYS A 102 -8.63 -4.16 -8.91
C LYS A 102 -9.43 -3.11 -8.19
N VAL A 103 -9.49 -1.92 -8.77
CA VAL A 103 -10.45 -0.90 -8.37
C VAL A 103 -11.39 -0.65 -9.53
N GLN A 104 -12.68 -0.71 -9.25
CA GLN A 104 -13.74 -0.40 -10.19
C GLN A 104 -14.30 0.97 -9.85
N GLY A 105 -14.12 1.93 -10.74
CA GLY A 105 -14.60 3.29 -10.54
C GLY A 105 -15.30 3.83 -11.77
N ALA A 106 -15.83 5.05 -11.65
CA ALA A 106 -16.50 5.73 -12.76
C ALA A 106 -15.60 5.95 -14.00
N GLN A 107 -14.28 5.87 -13.84
CA GLN A 107 -13.29 6.06 -14.91
C GLN A 107 -12.85 4.73 -15.56
N GLY A 108 -13.42 3.60 -15.14
CA GLY A 108 -13.06 2.27 -15.59
C GLY A 108 -12.35 1.44 -14.53
N ASP A 109 -12.14 0.17 -14.85
CA ASP A 109 -11.47 -0.79 -13.98
C ASP A 109 -9.95 -0.76 -14.22
N TYR A 110 -9.16 -0.78 -13.15
CA TYR A 110 -7.70 -0.83 -13.24
C TYR A 110 -7.11 -1.73 -12.17
N GLY A 111 -5.93 -2.28 -12.45
CA GLY A 111 -5.12 -3.00 -11.46
C GLY A 111 -4.53 -2.04 -10.45
N HIS A 112 -4.56 -2.40 -9.17
CA HIS A 112 -4.11 -1.54 -8.09
C HIS A 112 -3.45 -2.34 -6.97
N ALA A 113 -2.60 -1.66 -6.22
CA ALA A 113 -1.96 -2.18 -5.01
C ALA A 113 -2.15 -1.18 -3.86
N TRP A 114 -2.51 -1.69 -2.70
CA TRP A 114 -2.75 -0.88 -1.50
C TRP A 114 -2.37 -1.66 -0.24
N VAL A 115 -2.39 -1.00 0.92
CA VAL A 115 -2.17 -1.66 2.21
C VAL A 115 -3.46 -1.71 3.01
N VAL A 116 -3.72 -2.83 3.67
CA VAL A 116 -4.71 -2.91 4.74
C VAL A 116 -4.01 -3.13 6.09
N TYR A 117 -4.50 -2.46 7.12
CA TYR A 117 -4.00 -2.51 8.49
C TYR A 117 -5.14 -2.88 9.44
N GLN A 118 -4.91 -3.81 10.35
CA GLN A 118 -5.85 -4.14 11.41
C GLN A 118 -5.65 -3.17 12.57
N GLY A 119 -6.62 -2.28 12.76
CA GLY A 119 -6.65 -1.33 13.87
C GLY A 119 -6.66 -2.02 15.23
N GLU A 120 -6.34 -1.26 16.28
CA GLU A 120 -6.38 -1.77 17.66
C GLU A 120 -7.79 -2.24 18.09
N ASP A 121 -8.84 -1.78 17.40
CA ASP A 121 -10.22 -2.22 17.58
C ASP A 121 -10.56 -3.54 16.84
N GLY A 122 -9.58 -4.12 16.13
CA GLY A 122 -9.70 -5.38 15.40
C GLY A 122 -10.24 -5.25 13.98
N LYS A 123 -10.62 -4.05 13.54
CA LYS A 123 -11.16 -3.83 12.19
C LYS A 123 -10.05 -3.60 11.17
N TRP A 124 -10.26 -4.09 9.96
CA TRP A 124 -9.35 -3.82 8.85
C TRP A 124 -9.64 -2.44 8.26
N CYS A 125 -8.59 -1.64 8.14
CA CYS A 125 -8.60 -0.30 7.59
C CYS A 125 -7.72 -0.24 6.35
N GLN A 126 -8.16 0.49 5.33
CA GLN A 126 -7.38 0.72 4.13
C GLN A 126 -6.44 1.92 4.31
N LEU A 127 -5.19 1.73 3.92
CA LEU A 127 -4.16 2.75 3.85
C LEU A 127 -3.80 2.95 2.36
N GLU A 128 -4.48 3.91 1.72
CA GLU A 128 -4.30 4.20 0.29
C GLU A 128 -3.14 5.19 0.08
N SER A 129 -1.96 4.68 -0.27
CA SER A 129 -0.74 5.51 -0.44
C SER A 129 -0.75 6.38 -1.69
N THR A 130 -1.63 6.11 -2.65
CA THR A 130 -1.70 6.85 -3.93
C THR A 130 -2.74 7.96 -3.94
N ALA A 131 -3.59 8.04 -2.91
CA ALA A 131 -4.63 9.05 -2.78
C ALA A 131 -4.04 10.47 -2.69
N ASN A 132 -4.77 11.45 -3.23
CA ASN A 132 -4.36 12.86 -3.20
C ASN A 132 -4.35 13.48 -1.79
N SER A 133 -5.05 12.85 -0.84
CA SER A 133 -5.14 13.31 0.54
C SER A 133 -5.36 12.14 1.46
N VAL A 134 -4.74 12.18 2.63
CA VAL A 134 -4.97 11.21 3.71
C VAL A 134 -6.12 11.69 4.61
N PRO A 135 -7.21 10.92 4.76
CA PRO A 135 -8.27 11.20 5.71
C PRO A 135 -7.74 11.40 7.14
N PRO A 136 -8.40 12.19 8.01
CA PRO A 136 -7.93 12.47 9.37
C PRO A 136 -7.97 11.25 10.31
N SER A 137 -8.60 10.15 9.90
CA SER A 137 -8.72 8.91 10.65
C SER A 137 -8.62 7.70 9.72
N LEU A 138 -8.34 6.53 10.28
CA LEU A 138 -8.33 5.27 9.54
C LEU A 138 -9.72 4.99 8.93
N VAL A 139 -9.74 4.59 7.65
CA VAL A 139 -10.96 4.27 6.90
C VAL A 139 -11.13 2.76 6.89
N GLN A 140 -12.30 2.24 7.27
CA GLN A 140 -12.59 0.80 7.25
C GLN A 140 -12.57 0.26 5.82
N ALA A 141 -11.96 -0.91 5.64
CA ALA A 141 -11.77 -1.51 4.32
C ALA A 141 -13.06 -2.17 3.79
N ASP A 142 -13.84 -2.85 4.63
CA ASP A 142 -15.00 -3.63 4.18
C ASP A 142 -16.01 -2.80 3.36
N PRO A 143 -16.43 -1.58 3.77
CA PRO A 143 -17.36 -0.77 2.98
C PRO A 143 -16.83 -0.40 1.59
N LEU A 144 -15.51 -0.35 1.40
CA LEU A 144 -14.89 -0.04 0.11
C LEU A 144 -14.99 -1.21 -0.89
N THR A 145 -15.37 -2.40 -0.43
CA THR A 145 -15.54 -3.59 -1.28
C THR A 145 -16.99 -3.82 -1.74
N GLU A 146 -17.93 -3.02 -1.22
CA GLU A 146 -19.36 -3.20 -1.49
C GLU A 146 -19.77 -2.59 -2.85
N SER A 147 -20.81 -3.16 -3.49
CA SER A 147 -21.32 -2.73 -4.81
C SER A 147 -21.85 -1.28 -4.90
N GLY A 148 -21.92 -0.57 -3.78
CA GLY A 148 -22.31 0.85 -3.71
C GLY A 148 -21.14 1.82 -3.48
N ALA A 149 -19.91 1.31 -3.31
CA ALA A 149 -18.73 2.15 -3.17
C ALA A 149 -18.47 2.94 -4.45
N LYS A 150 -18.04 4.20 -4.30
CA LYS A 150 -17.71 5.08 -5.45
C LYS A 150 -16.58 4.48 -6.29
N ASP A 151 -15.52 4.07 -5.59
CA ASP A 151 -14.39 3.33 -6.12
C ASP A 151 -14.36 1.99 -5.35
N ARG A 152 -14.82 0.91 -6.00
CA ARG A 152 -14.95 -0.41 -5.37
C ARG A 152 -13.64 -1.17 -5.46
N TYR A 153 -13.09 -1.54 -4.31
CA TYR A 153 -11.85 -2.30 -4.19
C TYR A 153 -12.15 -3.79 -4.20
N GLU A 154 -11.51 -4.51 -5.12
CA GLU A 154 -11.65 -5.95 -5.30
C GLU A 154 -10.30 -6.63 -5.00
N PRO A 155 -10.05 -7.05 -3.75
CA PRO A 155 -8.81 -7.74 -3.39
C PRO A 155 -8.74 -9.11 -4.09
N GLN A 156 -7.60 -9.40 -4.72
CA GLN A 156 -7.35 -10.70 -5.36
C GLN A 156 -6.27 -11.48 -4.62
N PHE A 157 -5.22 -10.79 -4.18
CA PHE A 157 -4.14 -11.32 -3.37
C PHE A 157 -3.92 -10.43 -2.15
N CYS A 158 -3.65 -11.06 -1.02
CA CYS A 158 -3.13 -10.37 0.16
C CYS A 158 -1.82 -11.03 0.53
N LEU A 159 -0.81 -10.26 0.91
CA LEU A 159 0.47 -10.81 1.35
C LEU A 159 1.05 -10.06 2.53
N ASN A 160 1.82 -10.80 3.32
CA ASN A 160 2.79 -10.26 4.26
C ASN A 160 4.12 -11.01 4.08
N ARG A 161 5.06 -10.82 5.01
CA ARG A 161 6.40 -11.43 4.89
C ARG A 161 6.39 -12.96 4.96
N ALA A 162 5.35 -13.56 5.54
CA ALA A 162 5.28 -14.99 5.82
C ALA A 162 4.30 -15.74 4.93
N HIS A 163 3.27 -15.07 4.39
CA HIS A 163 2.18 -15.72 3.67
C HIS A 163 1.72 -14.90 2.47
N LEU A 164 1.24 -15.64 1.47
CA LEU A 164 0.45 -15.14 0.34
C LEU A 164 -0.93 -15.83 0.41
N TRP A 165 -1.98 -15.02 0.45
CA TRP A 165 -3.37 -15.47 0.42
C TRP A 165 -4.00 -15.13 -0.92
N LEU A 166 -4.64 -16.12 -1.53
CA LEU A 166 -5.56 -15.92 -2.65
C LEU A 166 -6.95 -15.61 -2.08
N ILE A 167 -7.56 -14.50 -2.47
CA ILE A 167 -8.88 -14.09 -2.00
C ILE A 167 -9.93 -14.57 -3.01
N TYR A 168 -10.78 -15.51 -2.60
CA TYR A 168 -11.81 -16.09 -3.48
C TYR A 168 -13.01 -15.16 -3.68
N PRO A 169 -13.60 -15.10 -4.88
CA PRO A 169 -13.24 -15.85 -6.07
C PRO A 169 -12.19 -15.09 -6.90
N ALA A 170 -10.91 -15.31 -6.64
CA ALA A 170 -9.87 -14.88 -7.54
C ALA A 170 -10.06 -15.67 -8.84
N GLN A 171 -10.70 -15.05 -9.82
CA GLN A 171 -10.82 -15.57 -11.18
C GLN A 171 -9.51 -15.37 -11.96
N MET A 172 -8.41 -15.02 -11.26
CA MET A 172 -7.17 -14.56 -11.86
C MET A 172 -5.96 -15.10 -11.08
N GLN A 173 -4.98 -15.67 -11.77
CA GLN A 173 -3.68 -16.05 -11.21
C GLN A 173 -2.76 -14.83 -11.08
N MET A 174 -1.76 -14.89 -10.18
CA MET A 174 -0.82 -13.77 -9.97
C MET A 174 -0.09 -13.38 -11.27
N ALA A 175 0.24 -14.35 -12.13
CA ALA A 175 0.84 -14.08 -13.42
C ALA A 175 -0.09 -13.28 -14.36
N GLU A 176 -1.39 -13.53 -14.30
CA GLU A 176 -2.39 -12.80 -15.10
C GLU A 176 -2.61 -11.38 -14.55
N TYR A 177 -2.50 -11.19 -13.22
CA TYR A 177 -2.51 -9.86 -12.61
C TYR A 177 -1.35 -9.00 -13.12
N ILE A 178 -0.13 -9.55 -13.15
CA ILE A 178 1.05 -8.86 -13.67
C ILE A 178 0.83 -8.49 -15.15
N GLN A 179 0.39 -9.43 -15.99
CA GLN A 179 0.11 -9.14 -17.41
C GLN A 179 -0.98 -8.09 -17.64
N MET A 180 -2.00 -8.03 -16.78
CA MET A 180 -3.06 -7.01 -16.87
C MET A 180 -2.50 -5.61 -16.59
N ARG A 181 -1.59 -5.47 -15.62
CA ARG A 181 -0.89 -4.21 -15.37
C ARG A 181 0.02 -3.83 -16.52
N GLU A 182 0.69 -4.81 -17.12
CA GLU A 182 1.55 -4.54 -18.27
C GLU A 182 0.80 -3.98 -19.50
N THR A 183 -0.49 -4.29 -19.63
CA THR A 183 -1.31 -3.93 -20.78
C THR A 183 -2.21 -2.70 -20.57
N THR A 184 -2.27 -2.17 -19.35
CA THR A 184 -3.08 -1.00 -19.00
C THR A 184 -2.18 0.07 -18.37
N PRO A 185 -1.75 1.10 -19.12
CA PRO A 185 -0.93 2.17 -18.55
C PRO A 185 -1.66 2.81 -17.38
N GLY A 186 -1.11 2.68 -16.17
CA GLY A 186 -1.67 3.33 -14.99
C GLY A 186 -1.69 4.84 -15.20
N GLY A 187 -2.86 5.47 -15.22
CA GLY A 187 -2.97 6.88 -14.86
C GLY A 187 -3.02 6.97 -13.34
N ARG A 188 -2.57 8.08 -12.74
CA ARG A 188 -2.73 8.30 -11.29
C ARG A 188 -4.19 8.02 -10.90
N PRO A 189 -4.48 7.00 -10.08
CA PRO A 189 -5.85 6.70 -9.72
C PRO A 189 -6.42 7.86 -8.92
N GLY A 190 -7.51 8.45 -9.41
CA GLY A 190 -8.28 9.49 -8.73
C GLY A 190 -9.08 8.94 -7.55
N ALA A 191 -8.56 7.93 -6.85
CA ALA A 191 -9.21 7.31 -5.71
C ALA A 191 -9.33 8.34 -4.58
N SER A 192 -10.58 8.70 -4.28
CA SER A 192 -10.92 9.56 -3.15
C SER A 192 -11.52 8.69 -2.06
N LEU A 193 -10.81 8.57 -0.93
CA LEU A 193 -11.33 7.99 0.31
C LEU A 193 -12.35 8.93 0.99
#